data_AF-A0A7Y6ET82-F1
#
_entry.id   AF-A0A7Y6ET82-F1
#
_cell.length_a   1.000
_cell.length_b   1.000
_cell.length_c   1.000
_cell.angle_alpha   90.00
_cell.angle_beta   90.00
_cell.angle_gamma   90.00
#
_symmetry.space_group_name_H-M   'P 1'
#
loop_
_entity.id
_entity.type
_entity.pdbx_description
1 polymer ?
#
loop_
_entity_poly.entity_id
_entity_poly.type
_entity_poly.pdbx_seq_one_letter_code
_entity_poly.pdbx_strand_id
1 'polypeptide(L)'
;MLQDQPQFIRDRECNEATPVVYGYKSKRIYGNNTNIYPNILGRTDTPHMKKIYLEHIDPLESYHKIFVLFSGGKDSVASVLDLLEKGVPQSKIILLHHDIDGGSNKKMDWPATKPYCTAFAAVFGLEIRFSYREEGFWGEVYRLGSKRPVQFQDADGKMKRIEPKSWSRSGELKELLERAEEEGNLETKQTIEDELKSYGYRYRFPAKSPNLQTRYCSSALKIEVSDVAIKKQLDTQENCKILIVSGERRGESNNRAKYNMMELHRAHAPSRKKRFVHHYRNIIDYSEKDVWEVLKRNRVIPHPCYVVGWGRASCACCIFSSPSHFAGIKEILPDYYENIVLAEIDLNFTLDNKLSLNEYVGNAPSCVQHNQQKAIHQLVTGEITPSDIILEDKEKWTYPAGAFRHGIGGPC
;
A
#
# COMPACT_ATOMS: atom_id res chain seq x y z
N MET A 1 31.91 13.38 16.89
CA MET A 1 31.25 12.46 17.84
C MET A 1 29.89 12.10 17.26
N LEU A 2 29.82 10.97 16.52
CA LEU A 2 28.56 10.46 15.99
C LEU A 2 27.77 9.88 17.17
N GLN A 3 26.80 10.65 17.67
CA GLN A 3 25.83 10.18 18.66
C GLN A 3 25.13 8.93 18.10
N ASP A 4 25.04 7.90 18.93
CA ASP A 4 24.40 6.61 18.66
C ASP A 4 23.11 6.79 17.85
N GLN A 5 23.13 6.37 16.58
CA GLN A 5 21.89 6.27 15.81
C GLN A 5 21.01 5.24 16.53
N PRO A 6 19.74 5.55 16.82
CA PRO A 6 18.88 4.59 17.49
C PRO A 6 18.79 3.33 16.64
N GLN A 7 19.19 2.22 17.26
CA GLN A 7 19.52 0.96 16.62
C GLN A 7 18.22 0.22 16.27
N PHE A 8 17.56 0.62 15.17
CA PHE A 8 16.47 -0.18 14.63
C PHE A 8 17.05 -1.45 13.97
N ILE A 9 16.35 -2.56 14.12
CA ILE A 9 16.79 -3.85 13.57
C ILE A 9 16.35 -3.92 12.11
N ARG A 10 17.28 -4.23 11.19
CA ARG A 10 16.92 -4.47 9.80
C ARG A 10 16.08 -5.72 9.69
N ASP A 11 15.12 -5.69 8.79
CA ASP A 11 14.29 -6.83 8.45
C ASP A 11 15.17 -8.05 8.16
N ARG A 12 16.15 -7.94 7.25
CA ARG A 12 17.13 -9.02 6.94
C ARG A 12 17.94 -9.58 8.13
N GLU A 13 18.01 -8.87 9.25
CA GLU A 13 18.71 -9.25 10.48
C GLU A 13 17.74 -9.79 11.55
N CYS A 14 16.43 -9.70 11.30
CA CYS A 14 15.36 -10.11 12.20
C CYS A 14 14.96 -11.57 11.98
N ASN A 15 14.73 -12.29 13.07
CA ASN A 15 14.36 -13.70 13.14
C ASN A 15 13.56 -13.98 14.42
N GLU A 16 13.17 -15.24 14.63
CA GLU A 16 12.39 -15.64 15.80
C GLU A 16 13.11 -15.37 17.15
N ALA A 17 14.44 -15.44 17.19
CA ALA A 17 15.24 -15.17 18.39
C ALA A 17 15.48 -13.68 18.65
N THR A 18 15.07 -12.79 17.73
CA THR A 18 15.18 -11.34 17.91
C THR A 18 14.39 -10.91 19.15
N PRO A 19 14.95 -10.05 20.03
CA PRO A 19 14.23 -9.56 21.19
C PRO A 19 13.11 -8.60 20.78
N VAL A 20 12.03 -8.60 21.57
CA VAL A 20 10.96 -7.61 21.48
C VAL A 20 11.43 -6.34 22.19
N VAL A 21 11.35 -5.20 21.50
CA VAL A 21 11.80 -3.89 22.02
C VAL A 21 10.62 -2.94 22.15
N TYR A 22 9.91 -2.70 21.04
CA TYR A 22 8.79 -1.75 20.99
C TYR A 22 7.44 -2.44 20.84
N GLY A 23 7.43 -3.72 20.48
CA GLY A 23 6.25 -4.52 20.25
C GLY A 23 5.61 -5.07 21.52
N TYR A 24 5.80 -4.45 22.68
CA TYR A 24 4.99 -4.75 23.86
C TYR A 24 3.61 -4.08 23.76
N LYS A 25 2.66 -4.50 24.59
CA LYS A 25 1.32 -3.89 24.63
C LYS A 25 1.42 -2.40 24.94
N SER A 26 0.85 -1.57 24.08
CA SER A 26 0.89 -0.11 24.25
C SER A 26 0.14 0.33 25.51
N LYS A 27 0.66 1.36 26.19
CA LYS A 27 -0.06 2.04 27.28
C LYS A 27 -1.26 2.79 26.71
N ARG A 28 -2.37 2.79 27.44
CA ARG A 28 -3.52 3.64 27.12
C ARG A 28 -3.15 5.10 27.33
N ILE A 29 -3.21 5.89 26.26
CA ILE A 29 -2.90 7.33 26.27
C ILE A 29 -4.06 8.19 25.77
N TYR A 30 -5.02 7.59 25.05
CA TYR A 30 -6.20 8.30 24.58
C TYR A 30 -7.03 8.82 25.75
N GLY A 31 -7.35 10.12 25.72
CA GLY A 31 -8.12 10.79 26.78
C GLY A 31 -7.27 11.37 27.92
N ASN A 32 -5.95 11.20 27.86
CA ASN A 32 -5.01 11.69 28.88
C ASN A 32 -4.28 12.98 28.44
N ASN A 33 -4.73 13.64 27.38
CA ASN A 33 -4.15 14.85 26.81
C ASN A 33 -2.64 14.73 26.54
N THR A 34 -2.21 13.56 26.07
CA THR A 34 -0.78 13.20 25.93
C THR A 34 -0.28 13.44 24.51
N ASN A 35 0.71 14.33 24.37
CA ASN A 35 1.48 14.49 23.12
C ASN A 35 2.38 13.28 22.87
N ILE A 36 2.56 12.90 21.61
CA ILE A 36 3.47 11.82 21.21
C ILE A 36 4.70 12.42 20.53
N TYR A 37 5.87 12.13 21.07
CA TYR A 37 7.17 12.60 20.57
C TYR A 37 7.92 11.46 19.87
N PRO A 38 8.77 11.79 18.88
CA PRO A 38 9.55 10.78 18.19
C PRO A 38 10.68 10.22 19.08
N ASN A 39 10.92 8.90 19.01
CA ASN A 39 12.11 8.29 19.65
C ASN A 39 13.41 8.73 18.97
N ILE A 40 13.36 8.97 17.66
CA ILE A 40 14.47 9.47 16.83
C ILE A 40 14.09 10.84 16.30
N LEU A 41 14.89 11.86 16.59
CA LEU A 41 14.63 13.21 16.11
C LEU A 41 14.46 13.22 14.57
N GLY A 42 13.37 13.86 14.12
CA GLY A 42 13.08 13.97 12.70
C GLY A 42 14.13 14.80 11.95
N ARG A 43 14.38 14.45 10.69
CA ARG A 43 15.26 15.17 9.79
C ARG A 43 14.68 16.52 9.39
N THR A 44 15.57 17.51 9.36
CA THR A 44 15.32 18.90 8.94
C THR A 44 16.45 19.39 8.01
N ASP A 45 17.13 18.46 7.34
CA ASP A 45 18.37 18.67 6.58
C ASP A 45 18.18 19.36 5.22
N THR A 46 16.95 19.40 4.70
CA THR A 46 16.62 20.09 3.43
C THR A 46 15.47 21.08 3.61
N PRO A 47 15.33 22.09 2.72
CA PRO A 47 14.20 23.01 2.77
C PRO A 47 12.84 22.31 2.73
N HIS A 48 12.74 21.21 1.96
CA HIS A 48 11.53 20.39 1.93
C HIS A 48 11.25 19.73 3.28
N MET A 49 12.27 19.11 3.90
CA MET A 49 12.11 18.44 5.20
C MET A 49 11.76 19.44 6.31
N LYS A 50 12.39 20.63 6.33
CA LYS A 50 12.01 21.72 7.25
C LYS A 50 10.55 22.13 7.09
N LYS A 51 10.06 22.20 5.85
CA LYS A 51 8.68 22.60 5.54
C LYS A 51 7.64 21.59 6.04
N ILE A 52 7.95 20.30 6.01
CA ILE A 52 7.03 19.23 6.44
C ILE A 52 7.30 18.74 7.86
N TYR A 53 8.29 19.30 8.56
CA TYR A 53 8.68 18.86 9.88
C TYR A 53 7.52 19.06 10.88
N LEU A 54 7.33 18.08 11.75
CA LEU A 54 6.39 18.13 12.85
C LEU A 54 7.10 17.57 14.08
N GLU A 55 7.10 18.32 15.18
CA GLU A 55 7.86 17.98 16.38
C GLU A 55 7.19 16.89 17.21
N HIS A 56 5.85 16.95 17.30
CA HIS A 56 5.04 16.00 18.04
C HIS A 56 3.69 15.80 17.34
N ILE A 57 3.07 14.66 17.60
CA ILE A 57 1.65 14.44 17.34
C ILE A 57 0.89 14.93 18.56
N ASP A 58 -0.08 15.82 18.33
CA ASP A 58 -1.03 16.28 19.35
C ASP A 58 -1.78 15.09 19.99
N PRO A 59 -2.49 15.28 21.12
CA PRO A 59 -3.23 14.20 21.76
C PRO A 59 -4.22 13.56 20.79
N LEU A 60 -4.31 12.23 20.81
CA LEU A 60 -5.09 11.46 19.83
C LEU A 60 -6.58 11.85 19.85
N GLU A 61 -7.09 12.24 21.00
CA GLU A 61 -8.45 12.77 21.19
C GLU A 61 -8.71 14.11 20.50
N SER A 62 -7.66 14.89 20.17
CA SER A 62 -7.79 16.17 19.47
C SER A 62 -8.07 16.02 17.97
N TYR A 63 -7.82 14.84 17.39
CA TYR A 63 -8.16 14.55 16.01
C TYR A 63 -9.63 14.14 15.89
N HIS A 64 -10.31 14.67 14.88
CA HIS A 64 -11.69 14.31 14.55
C HIS A 64 -11.75 12.87 14.05
N LYS A 65 -10.80 12.50 13.18
CA LYS A 65 -10.65 11.18 12.56
C LYS A 65 -9.19 10.79 12.42
N ILE A 66 -8.93 9.49 12.51
CA ILE A 66 -7.64 8.86 12.30
C ILE A 66 -7.79 7.90 11.13
N PHE A 67 -7.20 8.24 9.98
CA PHE A 67 -7.22 7.40 8.79
C PHE A 67 -5.97 6.54 8.76
N VAL A 68 -6.13 5.21 8.76
CA VAL A 68 -5.01 4.28 8.63
C VAL A 68 -4.92 3.80 7.19
N LEU A 69 -3.77 4.02 6.55
CA LEU A 69 -3.48 3.48 5.22
C LEU A 69 -3.31 1.96 5.35
N PHE A 70 -4.33 1.21 4.94
CA PHE A 70 -4.51 -0.18 5.35
C PHE A 70 -4.41 -1.13 4.15
N SER A 71 -3.38 -1.98 4.13
CA SER A 71 -3.14 -2.92 3.03
C SER A 71 -3.45 -4.37 3.37
N GLY A 72 -3.88 -4.67 4.60
CA GLY A 72 -4.00 -6.04 5.10
C GLY A 72 -2.67 -6.73 5.41
N GLY A 73 -1.54 -6.07 5.13
CA GLY A 73 -0.21 -6.56 5.49
C GLY A 73 0.06 -6.45 6.98
N LYS A 74 0.98 -7.29 7.48
CA LYS A 74 1.32 -7.40 8.91
C LYS A 74 1.58 -6.05 9.58
N ASP A 75 2.27 -5.15 8.89
CA ASP A 75 2.67 -3.86 9.43
C ASP A 75 1.46 -2.90 9.54
N SER A 76 0.57 -2.89 8.55
CA SER A 76 -0.68 -2.11 8.64
C SER A 76 -1.65 -2.67 9.69
N VAL A 77 -1.68 -3.99 9.88
CA VAL A 77 -2.45 -4.65 10.94
C VAL A 77 -1.92 -4.26 12.31
N ALA A 78 -0.62 -4.40 12.55
CA ALA A 78 0.00 -4.00 13.81
C ALA A 78 -0.19 -2.50 14.10
N SER A 79 -0.14 -1.65 13.07
CA SER A 79 -0.42 -0.22 13.19
C SER A 79 -1.83 0.06 13.72
N VAL A 80 -2.87 -0.65 13.24
CA VAL A 80 -4.24 -0.52 13.76
C VAL A 80 -4.35 -1.03 15.20
N LEU A 81 -3.81 -2.22 15.48
CA LEU A 81 -3.85 -2.83 16.80
C LEU A 81 -3.16 -1.95 17.86
N ASP A 82 -2.05 -1.31 17.51
CA ASP A 82 -1.36 -0.35 18.36
C ASP A 82 -2.24 0.86 18.74
N LEU A 83 -3.03 1.40 17.79
CA LEU A 83 -3.98 2.48 18.08
C LEU A 83 -5.11 2.02 19.02
N LEU A 84 -5.64 0.82 18.80
CA LEU A 84 -6.66 0.23 19.67
C LEU A 84 -6.14 0.00 21.09
N GLU A 85 -4.90 -0.49 21.24
CA GLU A 85 -4.25 -0.67 22.54
C GLU A 85 -3.98 0.65 23.26
N LYS A 86 -3.65 1.70 22.51
CA LYS A 86 -3.55 3.07 23.04
C LYS A 86 -4.89 3.65 23.52
N GLY A 87 -6.00 2.93 23.30
CA GLY A 87 -7.33 3.26 23.78
C GLY A 87 -8.15 4.13 22.82
N VAL A 88 -7.71 4.28 21.56
CA VAL A 88 -8.45 5.06 20.56
C VAL A 88 -9.80 4.39 20.28
N PRO A 89 -10.92 5.13 20.34
CA PRO A 89 -12.23 4.60 20.00
C PRO A 89 -12.29 4.13 18.54
N GLN A 90 -12.92 2.98 18.30
CA GLN A 90 -13.13 2.40 16.97
C GLN A 90 -13.77 3.42 16.00
N SER A 91 -14.75 4.20 16.46
CA SER A 91 -15.45 5.23 15.67
C SER A 91 -14.57 6.39 15.17
N LYS A 92 -13.36 6.54 15.72
CA LYS A 92 -12.34 7.49 15.23
C LYS A 92 -11.41 6.90 14.20
N ILE A 93 -11.25 5.57 14.15
CA ILE A 93 -10.32 4.89 13.24
C ILE A 93 -11.08 4.52 11.96
N ILE A 94 -10.58 4.98 10.81
CA ILE A 94 -11.11 4.64 9.50
C ILE A 94 -9.98 4.04 8.68
N LEU A 95 -10.19 2.85 8.14
CA LEU A 95 -9.23 2.18 7.27
C LEU A 95 -9.41 2.71 5.84
N LEU A 96 -8.32 3.17 5.22
CA LEU A 96 -8.30 3.53 3.80
C LEU A 96 -7.54 2.46 3.03
N HIS A 97 -8.27 1.71 2.20
CA HIS A 97 -7.67 0.74 1.30
C HIS A 97 -7.60 1.29 -0.12
N HIS A 98 -6.41 1.24 -0.71
CA HIS A 98 -6.16 1.67 -2.08
C HIS A 98 -6.04 0.43 -2.98
N ASP A 99 -7.14 0.11 -3.67
CA ASP A 99 -7.21 -0.99 -4.63
C ASP A 99 -6.44 -0.60 -5.89
N ILE A 100 -5.45 -1.43 -6.23
CA ILE A 100 -4.55 -1.17 -7.35
C ILE A 100 -5.02 -1.76 -8.67
N ASP A 101 -6.07 -2.60 -8.67
CA ASP A 101 -6.64 -3.19 -9.88
C ASP A 101 -7.72 -2.28 -10.48
N GLY A 102 -8.44 -1.55 -9.63
CA GLY A 102 -9.27 -0.42 -10.06
C GLY A 102 -10.34 -0.76 -11.09
N GLY A 103 -10.86 -1.98 -11.03
CA GLY A 103 -11.88 -2.50 -11.95
C GLY A 103 -11.35 -3.21 -13.20
N SER A 104 -10.03 -3.23 -13.43
CA SER A 104 -9.47 -3.87 -14.62
C SER A 104 -9.70 -5.38 -14.65
N ASN A 105 -9.85 -5.97 -15.83
CA ASN A 105 -9.99 -7.42 -16.01
C ASN A 105 -8.67 -8.16 -15.75
N LYS A 106 -7.53 -7.54 -16.07
CA LYS A 106 -6.22 -8.05 -15.68
C LYS A 106 -5.96 -7.63 -14.24
N LYS A 107 -5.54 -8.57 -13.40
CA LYS A 107 -5.39 -8.34 -11.96
C LYS A 107 -3.92 -8.35 -11.54
N MET A 108 -3.63 -7.67 -10.44
CA MET A 108 -2.31 -7.58 -9.84
C MET A 108 -2.37 -7.81 -8.33
N ASP A 109 -3.46 -7.42 -7.66
CA ASP A 109 -3.64 -7.65 -6.23
C ASP A 109 -4.13 -9.08 -5.94
N TRP A 110 -3.90 -9.56 -4.71
CA TRP A 110 -4.42 -10.87 -4.33
C TRP A 110 -5.95 -10.86 -4.31
N PRO A 111 -6.61 -11.93 -4.81
CA PRO A 111 -8.05 -12.12 -4.60
C PRO A 111 -8.45 -11.99 -3.12
N ALA A 112 -7.59 -12.45 -2.22
CA ALA A 112 -7.76 -12.35 -0.77
C ALA A 112 -7.63 -10.94 -0.16
N THR A 113 -6.94 -9.98 -0.78
CA THR A 113 -6.55 -8.73 -0.09
C THR A 113 -7.79 -7.94 0.37
N LYS A 114 -8.73 -7.68 -0.53
CA LYS A 114 -9.93 -6.89 -0.22
C LYS A 114 -10.89 -7.62 0.73
N PRO A 115 -11.20 -8.93 0.55
CA PRO A 115 -11.95 -9.72 1.52
C PRO A 115 -11.30 -9.74 2.91
N TYR A 116 -9.99 -9.97 3.01
CA TYR A 116 -9.26 -9.95 4.28
C TYR A 116 -9.37 -8.58 4.96
N CYS A 117 -9.19 -7.49 4.22
CA CYS A 117 -9.32 -6.15 4.80
C CYS A 117 -10.73 -5.86 5.30
N THR A 118 -11.75 -6.32 4.58
CA THR A 118 -13.16 -6.16 4.95
C THR A 118 -13.50 -6.96 6.20
N ALA A 119 -13.08 -8.23 6.24
CA ALA A 119 -13.29 -9.11 7.39
C ALA A 119 -12.56 -8.57 8.64
N PHE A 120 -11.32 -8.07 8.47
CA PHE A 120 -10.57 -7.43 9.54
C PHE A 120 -11.32 -6.22 10.10
N ALA A 121 -11.79 -5.32 9.23
CA ALA A 121 -12.55 -4.15 9.65
C ALA A 121 -13.81 -4.56 10.43
N ALA A 122 -14.54 -5.58 9.96
CA ALA A 122 -15.73 -6.09 10.62
C ALA A 122 -15.45 -6.64 12.03
N VAL A 123 -14.40 -7.48 12.19
CA VAL A 123 -14.02 -8.05 13.49
C VAL A 123 -13.68 -6.97 14.52
N PHE A 124 -12.97 -5.92 14.08
CA PHE A 124 -12.53 -4.86 14.98
C PHE A 124 -13.53 -3.70 15.09
N GLY A 125 -14.73 -3.81 14.47
CA GLY A 125 -15.75 -2.77 14.51
C GLY A 125 -15.32 -1.46 13.85
N LEU A 126 -14.48 -1.53 12.82
CA LEU A 126 -13.88 -0.39 12.14
C LEU A 126 -14.60 -0.09 10.82
N GLU A 127 -14.67 1.20 10.49
CA GLU A 127 -15.06 1.63 9.15
C GLU A 127 -13.90 1.40 8.17
N ILE A 128 -14.19 0.88 6.98
CA ILE A 128 -13.24 0.77 5.88
C ILE A 128 -13.80 1.45 4.63
N ARG A 129 -12.97 2.27 3.97
CA ARG A 129 -13.30 2.94 2.71
C ARG A 129 -12.32 2.51 1.63
N PHE A 130 -12.86 2.22 0.45
CA PHE A 130 -12.09 1.82 -0.72
C PHE A 130 -11.87 3.00 -1.66
N SER A 131 -10.71 3.03 -2.30
CA SER A 131 -10.41 3.98 -3.36
C SER A 131 -9.46 3.37 -4.39
N TYR A 132 -9.55 3.83 -5.63
CA TYR A 132 -8.76 3.32 -6.74
C TYR A 132 -8.67 4.33 -7.87
N ARG A 133 -7.72 4.12 -8.77
CA ARG A 133 -7.71 4.75 -10.08
C ARG A 133 -8.37 3.79 -11.06
N GLU A 134 -9.25 4.28 -11.93
CA GLU A 134 -9.92 3.43 -12.94
C GLU A 134 -8.90 2.69 -13.80
N GLU A 135 -9.16 1.41 -14.08
CA GLU A 135 -8.25 0.45 -14.73
C GLU A 135 -6.92 0.18 -13.99
N GLY A 136 -6.73 0.80 -12.83
CA GLY A 136 -5.65 0.47 -11.90
C GLY A 136 -4.26 0.40 -12.54
N PHE A 137 -3.53 -0.66 -12.18
CA PHE A 137 -2.17 -0.93 -12.63
C PHE A 137 -2.08 -1.03 -14.14
N TRP A 138 -2.99 -1.77 -14.78
CA TRP A 138 -2.94 -2.02 -16.22
C TRP A 138 -3.33 -0.80 -17.04
N GLY A 139 -4.29 0.00 -16.57
CA GLY A 139 -4.61 1.29 -17.16
C GLY A 139 -3.44 2.28 -17.11
N GLU A 140 -2.59 2.15 -16.10
CA GLU A 140 -1.35 2.92 -15.96
C GLU A 140 -0.20 2.34 -16.79
N VAL A 141 -0.09 1.01 -16.97
CA VAL A 141 0.91 0.36 -17.85
C VAL A 141 0.73 0.84 -19.31
N TYR A 142 -0.50 0.74 -19.82
CA TYR A 142 -0.85 1.10 -21.20
C TYR A 142 -1.30 2.55 -21.35
N ARG A 143 -0.84 3.45 -20.45
CA ARG A 143 -1.30 4.84 -20.45
C ARG A 143 -0.78 5.61 -21.67
N LEU A 144 -1.72 6.08 -22.47
CA LEU A 144 -1.56 7.15 -23.47
C LEU A 144 -2.61 8.25 -23.17
N GLY A 145 -2.14 9.48 -23.00
CA GLY A 145 -2.94 10.62 -22.58
C GLY A 145 -2.96 10.84 -21.07
N SER A 146 -3.98 11.57 -20.62
CA SER A 146 -4.22 11.87 -19.21
C SER A 146 -4.27 10.60 -18.34
N LYS A 147 -3.93 10.78 -17.06
CA LYS A 147 -4.26 9.79 -16.02
C LYS A 147 -5.76 9.52 -16.01
N ARG A 148 -6.13 8.30 -15.67
CA ARG A 148 -7.54 7.91 -15.48
C ARG A 148 -8.12 8.51 -14.19
N PRO A 149 -9.44 8.68 -14.09
CA PRO A 149 -10.10 9.21 -12.89
C PRO A 149 -9.87 8.38 -11.64
N VAL A 150 -9.96 9.05 -10.50
CA VAL A 150 -9.89 8.42 -9.18
C VAL A 150 -11.31 8.26 -8.66
N GLN A 151 -11.63 7.06 -8.18
CA GLN A 151 -12.84 6.79 -7.43
C GLN A 151 -12.53 6.51 -5.97
N PHE A 152 -13.40 6.95 -5.06
CA PHE A 152 -13.31 6.65 -3.64
C PHE A 152 -14.69 6.58 -3.00
N GLN A 153 -14.83 5.70 -2.00
CA GLN A 153 -16.01 5.63 -1.16
C GLN A 153 -15.95 6.78 -0.14
N ASP A 154 -16.95 7.65 -0.17
CA ASP A 154 -17.04 8.81 0.73
C ASP A 154 -17.72 8.44 2.07
N ALA A 155 -17.78 9.39 2.99
CA ALA A 155 -18.36 9.24 4.32
C ALA A 155 -19.87 8.94 4.33
N ASP A 156 -20.57 9.20 3.22
CA ASP A 156 -21.98 8.81 3.04
C ASP A 156 -22.13 7.39 2.44
N GLY A 157 -21.02 6.68 2.27
CA GLY A 157 -20.96 5.34 1.69
C GLY A 157 -21.00 5.30 0.17
N LYS A 158 -21.20 6.43 -0.53
CA LYS A 158 -21.30 6.48 -1.99
C LYS A 158 -19.92 6.55 -2.64
N MET A 159 -19.80 5.98 -3.83
CA MET A 159 -18.63 6.15 -4.68
C MET A 159 -18.65 7.54 -5.32
N LYS A 160 -17.57 8.30 -5.15
CA LYS A 160 -17.31 9.55 -5.86
C LYS A 160 -16.21 9.37 -6.86
N ARG A 161 -16.32 10.08 -7.99
CA ARG A 161 -15.38 10.04 -9.10
C ARG A 161 -14.82 11.42 -9.37
N ILE A 162 -13.50 11.54 -9.47
CA ILE A 162 -12.79 12.80 -9.70
C ILE A 162 -11.93 12.66 -10.95
N GLU A 163 -12.27 13.45 -11.96
CA GLU A 163 -11.54 13.50 -13.22
C GLU A 163 -10.34 14.45 -13.15
N PRO A 164 -9.19 14.06 -13.73
CA PRO A 164 -8.10 14.99 -14.01
C PRO A 164 -8.48 16.02 -15.06
N LYS A 165 -7.85 17.21 -15.02
CA LYS A 165 -8.16 18.34 -15.91
C LYS A 165 -8.12 17.98 -17.40
N SER A 166 -7.15 17.16 -17.82
CA SER A 166 -6.94 16.80 -19.23
C SER A 166 -7.70 15.52 -19.64
N TRP A 167 -8.61 15.01 -18.81
CA TRP A 167 -9.31 13.75 -19.07
C TRP A 167 -10.20 13.82 -20.31
N SER A 168 -11.12 14.81 -20.38
CA SER A 168 -12.03 14.99 -21.53
C SER A 168 -11.27 15.13 -22.84
N ARG A 169 -10.28 16.04 -22.88
CA ARG A 169 -9.46 16.26 -24.08
C ARG A 169 -8.70 15.02 -24.51
N SER A 170 -8.21 14.21 -23.56
CA SER A 170 -7.54 12.94 -23.91
C SER A 170 -8.52 11.90 -24.49
N GLY A 171 -9.81 11.96 -24.15
CA GLY A 171 -10.85 11.14 -24.75
C GLY A 171 -11.11 11.55 -26.20
N GLU A 172 -11.36 12.85 -26.42
CA GLU A 172 -11.57 13.43 -27.77
C GLU A 172 -10.42 13.10 -28.73
N LEU A 173 -9.17 13.23 -28.25
CA LEU A 173 -7.99 12.92 -29.06
C LEU A 173 -7.89 11.44 -29.42
N LYS A 174 -8.36 10.51 -28.58
CA LYS A 174 -8.35 9.08 -28.91
C LYS A 174 -9.35 8.75 -30.00
N GLU A 175 -10.54 9.33 -29.94
CA GLU A 175 -11.54 9.17 -31.01
C GLU A 175 -11.05 9.78 -32.33
N LEU A 176 -10.36 10.92 -32.28
CA LEU A 176 -9.72 11.52 -33.45
C LEU A 176 -8.57 10.65 -33.99
N LEU A 177 -7.80 10.00 -33.10
CA LEU A 177 -6.72 9.11 -33.48
C LEU A 177 -7.25 7.90 -34.25
N GLU A 178 -8.31 7.26 -33.76
CA GLU A 178 -8.95 6.12 -34.41
C GLU A 178 -9.45 6.50 -35.83
N ARG A 179 -10.12 7.65 -35.98
CA ARG A 179 -10.55 8.15 -37.30
C ARG A 179 -9.38 8.42 -38.24
N ALA A 180 -8.31 9.05 -37.75
CA ALA A 180 -7.12 9.32 -38.56
C ALA A 180 -6.42 8.03 -39.03
N GLU A 181 -6.47 6.96 -38.23
CA GLU A 181 -5.97 5.63 -38.60
C GLU A 181 -6.83 4.99 -39.70
N GLU A 182 -8.16 5.05 -39.57
CA GLU A 182 -9.10 4.54 -40.57
C GLU A 182 -8.97 5.26 -41.93
N GLU A 183 -8.73 6.56 -41.90
CA GLU A 183 -8.55 7.40 -43.09
C GLU A 183 -7.12 7.32 -43.70
N GLY A 184 -6.18 6.67 -43.01
CA GLY A 184 -4.77 6.59 -43.44
C GLY A 184 -4.03 7.94 -43.39
N ASN A 185 -4.50 8.90 -42.60
CA ASN A 185 -3.91 10.24 -42.50
C ASN A 185 -2.75 10.28 -41.50
N LEU A 186 -1.55 9.94 -41.98
CA LEU A 186 -0.36 9.77 -41.12
C LEU A 186 0.08 11.06 -40.41
N GLU A 187 -0.06 12.23 -41.03
CA GLU A 187 0.34 13.51 -40.41
C GLU A 187 -0.59 13.90 -39.27
N THR A 188 -1.90 13.74 -39.48
CA THR A 188 -2.91 14.01 -38.46
C THR A 188 -2.76 13.03 -37.29
N LYS A 189 -2.56 11.75 -37.59
CA LYS A 189 -2.26 10.71 -36.60
C LYS A 189 -1.08 11.11 -35.72
N GLN A 190 0.07 11.46 -36.32
CA GLN A 190 1.28 11.83 -35.59
C GLN A 190 1.06 13.04 -34.68
N THR A 191 0.37 14.07 -35.18
CA THR A 191 0.07 15.28 -34.40
C THR A 191 -0.80 14.96 -33.16
N ILE A 192 -1.83 14.13 -33.33
CA ILE A 192 -2.72 13.71 -32.24
C ILE A 192 -1.96 12.86 -31.22
N GLU A 193 -1.12 11.94 -31.69
CA GLU A 193 -0.28 11.12 -30.80
C GLU A 193 0.67 11.97 -29.96
N ASP A 194 1.29 12.99 -30.55
CA ASP A 194 2.21 13.87 -29.83
C ASP A 194 1.48 14.72 -28.78
N GLU A 195 0.26 15.20 -29.09
CA GLU A 195 -0.58 15.88 -28.10
C GLU A 195 -0.96 14.93 -26.95
N LEU A 196 -1.39 13.69 -27.24
CA LEU A 196 -1.68 12.69 -26.21
C LEU A 196 -0.46 12.37 -25.34
N LYS A 197 0.71 12.16 -25.96
CA LYS A 197 1.97 11.89 -25.26
C LYS A 197 2.37 13.06 -24.34
N SER A 198 2.01 14.30 -24.70
CA SER A 198 2.24 15.48 -23.85
C SER A 198 1.46 15.45 -22.53
N TYR A 199 0.24 14.87 -22.51
CA TYR A 199 -0.52 14.64 -21.27
C TYR A 199 -0.02 13.43 -20.49
N GLY A 200 0.52 12.46 -21.22
CA GLY A 200 1.47 11.52 -20.68
C GLY A 200 1.44 10.18 -21.37
N TYR A 201 2.57 9.50 -21.26
CA TYR A 201 2.83 8.25 -21.94
C TYR A 201 3.62 7.33 -21.01
N ARG A 202 3.33 6.03 -21.07
CA ARG A 202 4.08 5.00 -20.34
C ARG A 202 4.47 3.84 -21.23
N TYR A 203 3.51 2.99 -21.59
CA TYR A 203 3.75 1.78 -22.39
C TYR A 203 4.94 0.95 -21.87
N ARG A 204 4.99 0.78 -20.55
CA ARG A 204 6.03 0.01 -19.86
C ARG A 204 5.65 -0.29 -18.42
N PHE A 205 6.21 -1.36 -17.88
CA PHE A 205 6.07 -1.71 -16.47
C PHE A 205 6.73 -0.68 -15.52
N PRO A 206 6.33 -0.63 -14.24
CA PRO A 206 6.97 0.25 -13.27
C PRO A 206 8.35 -0.28 -12.89
N ALA A 207 9.31 0.62 -12.70
CA ALA A 207 10.67 0.23 -12.39
C ALA A 207 10.80 -0.37 -10.98
N LYS A 208 11.64 -1.42 -10.85
CA LYS A 208 12.11 -1.99 -9.57
C LYS A 208 13.06 -1.02 -8.85
N SER A 209 12.54 0.14 -8.42
CA SER A 209 13.33 1.24 -7.87
C SER A 209 12.62 1.89 -6.69
N PRO A 210 13.35 2.53 -5.75
CA PRO A 210 12.75 3.42 -4.77
C PRO A 210 12.23 4.73 -5.37
N ASN A 211 12.63 5.10 -6.59
CA ASN A 211 12.18 6.34 -7.22
C ASN A 211 10.67 6.28 -7.55
N LEU A 212 9.88 7.11 -6.87
CA LEU A 212 8.42 7.16 -7.04
C LEU A 212 7.98 7.68 -8.41
N GLN A 213 8.85 8.36 -9.17
CA GLN A 213 8.52 8.80 -10.53
C GLN A 213 8.43 7.62 -11.50
N THR A 214 9.30 6.63 -11.32
CA THR A 214 9.37 5.42 -12.17
C THR A 214 8.60 4.25 -11.56
N ARG A 215 8.46 4.21 -10.22
CA ARG A 215 7.60 3.26 -9.49
C ARG A 215 6.18 3.82 -9.30
N TYR A 216 5.48 3.93 -10.42
CA TYR A 216 4.18 4.57 -10.45
C TYR A 216 3.06 3.79 -9.76
N CYS A 217 3.23 2.49 -9.52
CA CYS A 217 2.29 1.70 -8.73
C CYS A 217 2.15 2.20 -7.28
N SER A 218 3.14 2.95 -6.78
CA SER A 218 3.05 3.63 -5.48
C SER A 218 2.55 5.07 -5.64
N SER A 219 3.16 5.85 -6.54
CA SER A 219 2.82 7.27 -6.67
C SER A 219 1.44 7.50 -7.26
N ALA A 220 1.14 6.92 -8.42
CA ALA A 220 -0.11 7.16 -9.15
C ALA A 220 -1.31 6.39 -8.59
N LEU A 221 -1.09 5.19 -8.03
CA LEU A 221 -2.17 4.29 -7.59
C LEU A 221 -2.43 4.29 -6.07
N LYS A 222 -1.46 4.74 -5.25
CA LYS A 222 -1.63 4.81 -3.79
C LYS A 222 -1.57 6.24 -3.28
N ILE A 223 -0.45 6.93 -3.47
CA ILE A 223 -0.23 8.27 -2.91
C ILE A 223 -1.19 9.29 -3.51
N GLU A 224 -1.30 9.36 -4.84
CA GLU A 224 -2.22 10.29 -5.50
C GLU A 224 -3.69 9.95 -5.27
N VAL A 225 -4.03 8.66 -5.23
CA VAL A 225 -5.40 8.21 -4.92
C VAL A 225 -5.79 8.64 -3.51
N SER A 226 -4.92 8.39 -2.52
CA SER A 226 -5.08 8.86 -1.14
C SER A 226 -5.22 10.38 -1.06
N ASP A 227 -4.38 11.11 -1.79
CA ASP A 227 -4.43 12.56 -1.85
C ASP A 227 -5.79 13.09 -2.35
N VAL A 228 -6.32 12.47 -3.40
CA VAL A 228 -7.62 12.85 -3.95
C VAL A 228 -8.72 12.55 -2.94
N ALA A 229 -8.76 11.35 -2.38
CA ALA A 229 -9.76 10.95 -1.40
C ALA A 229 -9.77 11.90 -0.19
N ILE A 230 -8.62 12.11 0.46
CA ILE A 230 -8.48 13.00 1.63
C ILE A 230 -8.89 14.44 1.30
N LYS A 231 -8.62 14.93 0.09
CA LYS A 231 -8.95 16.33 -0.27
C LYS A 231 -10.42 16.53 -0.64
N LYS A 232 -11.15 15.48 -1.00
CA LYS A 232 -12.46 15.55 -1.67
C LYS A 232 -13.60 14.87 -0.91
N GLN A 233 -13.31 14.03 0.07
CA GLN A 233 -14.32 13.47 0.96
C GLN A 233 -15.07 14.55 1.76
N LEU A 234 -16.34 14.30 2.05
CA LEU A 234 -17.22 15.24 2.77
C LEU A 234 -16.68 15.60 4.16
N ASP A 235 -16.14 14.61 4.87
CA ASP A 235 -15.67 14.73 6.26
C ASP A 235 -14.21 15.19 6.39
N THR A 236 -13.50 15.39 5.27
CA THR A 236 -12.10 15.83 5.26
C THR A 236 -11.81 16.97 4.29
N GLN A 237 -12.78 17.52 3.56
CA GLN A 237 -12.51 18.57 2.58
C GLN A 237 -12.18 19.94 3.20
N GLU A 238 -12.65 20.24 4.41
CA GLU A 238 -12.40 21.48 5.16
C GLU A 238 -12.79 21.37 6.64
N ASN A 239 -12.42 22.38 7.45
CA ASN A 239 -12.80 22.52 8.86
C ASN A 239 -12.56 21.25 9.71
N CYS A 240 -11.41 20.61 9.51
CA CYS A 240 -11.10 19.34 10.16
C CYS A 240 -9.64 19.27 10.61
N LYS A 241 -9.40 18.43 11.60
CA LYS A 241 -8.09 18.02 12.08
C LYS A 241 -8.05 16.49 12.05
N ILE A 242 -7.24 15.93 11.18
CA ILE A 242 -7.18 14.49 10.94
C ILE A 242 -5.74 13.98 11.03
N LEU A 243 -5.60 12.73 11.44
CA LEU A 243 -4.33 12.02 11.50
C LEU A 243 -4.30 10.94 10.44
N ILE A 244 -3.31 10.97 9.56
CA ILE A 244 -3.03 9.88 8.61
C ILE A 244 -1.98 8.97 9.23
N VAL A 245 -2.24 7.68 9.29
CA VAL A 245 -1.33 6.70 9.88
C VAL A 245 -0.86 5.70 8.83
N SER A 246 0.44 5.41 8.79
CA SER A 246 1.01 4.34 7.93
C SER A 246 1.92 3.40 8.70
N GLY A 247 1.89 2.11 8.34
CA GLY A 247 2.70 1.06 8.96
C GLY A 247 4.12 0.93 8.39
N GLU A 248 4.76 2.03 8.01
CA GLU A 248 6.13 1.98 7.47
C GLU A 248 7.15 1.91 8.59
N ARG A 249 8.19 1.05 8.44
CA ARG A 249 9.25 0.83 9.44
C ARG A 249 10.64 1.11 8.89
N ARG A 250 11.54 1.53 9.77
CA ARG A 250 12.95 1.80 9.44
C ARG A 250 13.71 0.57 8.98
N GLY A 251 13.38 -0.57 9.59
CA GLY A 251 14.01 -1.87 9.31
C GLY A 251 13.85 -2.35 7.87
N GLU A 252 12.84 -1.85 7.15
CA GLU A 252 12.44 -2.39 5.84
C GLU A 252 13.40 -2.06 4.69
N SER A 253 14.06 -0.89 4.69
CA SER A 253 15.01 -0.51 3.61
C SER A 253 15.91 0.65 3.99
N ASN A 254 16.99 0.87 3.21
CA ASN A 254 17.90 2.00 3.40
C ASN A 254 17.23 3.38 3.29
N ASN A 255 16.18 3.49 2.48
CA ASN A 255 15.45 4.75 2.32
C ASN A 255 14.51 5.00 3.50
N ARG A 256 13.80 3.96 3.96
CA ARG A 256 12.86 4.08 5.09
C ARG A 256 13.56 4.31 6.42
N ALA A 257 14.79 3.85 6.58
CA ALA A 257 15.64 4.17 7.72
C ALA A 257 15.67 5.68 8.06
N LYS A 258 15.53 6.55 7.04
CA LYS A 258 15.63 8.01 7.16
C LYS A 258 14.29 8.74 7.23
N TYR A 259 13.16 8.05 7.38
CA TYR A 259 11.84 8.69 7.42
C TYR A 259 11.61 9.44 8.75
N ASN A 260 10.75 10.45 8.80
CA ASN A 260 10.36 10.99 10.09
C ASN A 260 9.21 10.16 10.67
N MET A 261 9.13 10.04 11.99
CA MET A 261 7.99 9.39 12.64
C MET A 261 6.70 10.17 12.37
N MET A 262 6.81 11.50 12.24
CA MET A 262 5.68 12.39 12.02
C MET A 262 6.05 13.57 11.14
N GLU A 263 5.11 13.99 10.29
CA GLU A 263 5.26 15.03 9.29
C GLU A 263 3.93 15.74 9.04
N LEU A 264 3.97 16.98 8.55
CA LEU A 264 2.80 17.61 7.94
C LEU A 264 2.45 16.89 6.64
N HIS A 265 1.21 16.40 6.54
CA HIS A 265 0.78 15.74 5.32
C HIS A 265 0.55 16.77 4.21
N ARG A 266 0.80 16.39 2.97
CA ARG A 266 0.59 17.21 1.76
C ARG A 266 -0.84 17.73 1.52
N ALA A 267 -1.83 17.20 2.25
CA ALA A 267 -3.21 17.69 2.24
C ALA A 267 -3.49 18.78 3.28
N HIS A 268 -2.49 19.09 4.13
CA HIS A 268 -2.53 20.16 5.12
C HIS A 268 -2.76 21.53 4.43
N ALA A 269 -3.84 22.21 4.82
CA ALA A 269 -4.30 23.45 4.19
C ALA A 269 -5.03 24.37 5.21
N PRO A 270 -4.33 24.86 6.24
CA PRO A 270 -4.95 25.57 7.37
C PRO A 270 -5.57 26.90 6.94
N SER A 271 -4.90 27.69 6.08
CA SER A 271 -5.36 29.03 5.71
C SER A 271 -6.60 29.01 4.81
N ARG A 272 -6.61 28.18 3.76
CA ARG A 272 -7.69 28.17 2.75
C ARG A 272 -8.87 27.28 3.13
N LYS A 273 -8.60 26.16 3.81
CA LYS A 273 -9.60 25.11 4.08
C LYS A 273 -9.79 24.83 5.57
N LYS A 274 -9.04 25.48 6.47
CA LYS A 274 -9.05 25.16 7.91
C LYS A 274 -8.88 23.65 8.15
N ARG A 275 -8.04 23.02 7.31
CA ARG A 275 -7.77 21.59 7.34
C ARG A 275 -6.35 21.33 7.83
N PHE A 276 -6.25 20.67 8.97
CA PHE A 276 -5.00 20.26 9.60
C PHE A 276 -4.82 18.76 9.39
N VAL A 277 -3.77 18.37 8.67
CA VAL A 277 -3.48 16.96 8.39
C VAL A 277 -2.06 16.65 8.85
N HIS A 278 -1.94 15.75 9.81
CA HIS A 278 -0.67 15.21 10.26
C HIS A 278 -0.50 13.78 9.73
N HIS A 279 0.72 13.37 9.44
CA HIS A 279 1.07 11.99 9.10
C HIS A 279 1.88 11.43 10.25
N TYR A 280 1.51 10.24 10.75
CA TYR A 280 2.16 9.53 11.83
C TYR A 280 2.47 8.07 11.43
N ARG A 281 3.71 7.65 11.66
CA ARG A 281 4.18 6.28 11.43
C ARG A 281 4.35 5.60 12.78
N ASN A 282 3.23 5.15 13.35
CA ASN A 282 3.14 4.77 14.78
C ASN A 282 3.98 3.55 15.18
N ILE A 283 4.39 2.75 14.21
CA ILE A 283 5.23 1.57 14.41
C ILE A 283 6.61 1.72 13.76
N ILE A 284 7.04 2.94 13.43
CA ILE A 284 8.23 3.15 12.58
C ILE A 284 9.52 2.54 13.11
N ASP A 285 9.64 2.43 14.44
CA ASP A 285 10.81 1.88 15.12
C ASP A 285 10.64 0.38 15.46
N TYR A 286 9.51 -0.25 15.10
CA TYR A 286 9.28 -1.67 15.33
C TYR A 286 10.21 -2.52 14.44
N SER A 287 10.76 -3.58 15.01
CA SER A 287 11.34 -4.70 14.24
C SER A 287 10.23 -5.57 13.64
N GLU A 288 10.58 -6.49 12.73
CA GLU A 288 9.59 -7.46 12.23
C GLU A 288 9.05 -8.36 13.36
N LYS A 289 9.92 -8.73 14.31
CA LYS A 289 9.53 -9.46 15.52
C LYS A 289 8.48 -8.73 16.33
N ASP A 290 8.67 -7.42 16.56
CA ASP A 290 7.72 -6.58 17.29
C ASP A 290 6.34 -6.63 16.62
N VAL A 291 6.30 -6.53 15.28
CA VAL A 291 5.06 -6.61 14.50
C VAL A 291 4.38 -7.96 14.70
N TRP A 292 5.11 -9.07 14.56
CA TRP A 292 4.52 -10.40 14.75
C TRP A 292 4.01 -10.62 16.17
N GLU A 293 4.70 -10.13 17.20
CA GLU A 293 4.21 -10.22 18.59
C GLU A 293 2.95 -9.38 18.84
N VAL A 294 2.74 -8.29 18.08
CA VAL A 294 1.48 -7.54 18.09
C VAL A 294 0.34 -8.36 17.54
N LEU A 295 0.53 -9.02 16.40
CA LEU A 295 -0.49 -9.90 15.81
C LEU A 295 -0.79 -11.07 16.74
N LYS A 296 0.25 -11.72 17.26
CA LYS A 296 0.16 -12.88 18.16
C LYS A 296 -0.63 -12.58 19.42
N ARG A 297 -0.32 -11.50 20.14
CA ARG A 297 -1.02 -11.17 21.40
C ARG A 297 -2.48 -10.81 21.19
N ASN A 298 -2.81 -10.27 20.01
CA ASN A 298 -4.17 -9.96 19.59
C ASN A 298 -4.84 -11.13 18.87
N ARG A 299 -4.16 -12.30 18.80
CA ARG A 299 -4.61 -13.52 18.14
C ARG A 299 -5.03 -13.34 16.68
N VAL A 300 -4.50 -12.32 15.99
CA VAL A 300 -4.84 -12.06 14.59
C VAL A 300 -4.15 -13.08 13.70
N ILE A 301 -4.92 -13.77 12.89
CA ILE A 301 -4.45 -14.60 11.78
C ILE A 301 -4.02 -13.64 10.67
N PRO A 302 -2.74 -13.67 10.22
CA PRO A 302 -2.28 -12.76 9.19
C PRO A 302 -2.89 -13.10 7.82
N HIS A 303 -2.76 -12.17 6.87
CA HIS A 303 -3.19 -12.38 5.49
C HIS A 303 -2.70 -13.75 4.94
N PRO A 304 -3.55 -14.53 4.24
CA PRO A 304 -3.24 -15.90 3.85
C PRO A 304 -1.92 -16.07 3.09
N CYS A 305 -1.48 -15.06 2.32
CA CYS A 305 -0.18 -15.12 1.63
C CYS A 305 1.01 -15.39 2.59
N TYR A 306 0.97 -14.88 3.82
CA TYR A 306 2.02 -15.15 4.81
C TYR A 306 2.00 -16.61 5.24
N VAL A 307 0.80 -17.19 5.42
CA VAL A 307 0.63 -18.60 5.79
C VAL A 307 1.12 -19.53 4.67
N VAL A 308 0.81 -19.17 3.42
CA VAL A 308 1.19 -19.96 2.24
C VAL A 308 2.68 -19.83 1.90
N GLY A 309 3.38 -18.77 2.32
CA GLY A 309 4.85 -18.71 2.24
C GLY A 309 5.47 -17.40 1.76
N TRP A 310 4.68 -16.38 1.45
CA TRP A 310 5.17 -15.05 1.07
C TRP A 310 5.64 -14.26 2.28
N GLY A 311 6.83 -13.65 2.17
CA GLY A 311 7.36 -12.75 3.21
C GLY A 311 6.68 -11.38 3.29
N ARG A 312 5.87 -11.01 2.29
CA ARG A 312 5.21 -9.70 2.21
C ARG A 312 3.84 -9.81 1.52
N ALA A 313 2.82 -9.23 2.14
CA ALA A 313 1.52 -8.97 1.51
C ALA A 313 1.56 -7.65 0.72
N SER A 314 2.28 -7.67 -0.40
CA SER A 314 2.10 -6.68 -1.48
C SER A 314 1.01 -7.16 -2.45
N CYS A 315 0.89 -6.54 -3.62
CA CYS A 315 0.17 -7.14 -4.74
C CYS A 315 0.76 -8.53 -5.08
N ALA A 316 -0.04 -9.45 -5.63
CA ALA A 316 0.37 -10.79 -6.01
C ALA A 316 1.56 -10.77 -6.99
N CYS A 317 1.40 -10.07 -8.12
CA CYS A 317 2.45 -9.90 -9.14
C CYS A 317 3.35 -8.68 -8.89
N CYS A 318 3.72 -8.41 -7.63
CA CYS A 318 4.54 -7.25 -7.30
C CYS A 318 5.86 -7.25 -8.09
N ILE A 319 6.29 -6.10 -8.59
CA ILE A 319 7.61 -5.92 -9.23
C ILE A 319 8.77 -6.30 -8.30
N PHE A 320 8.55 -6.35 -6.99
CA PHE A 320 9.55 -6.78 -6.03
C PHE A 320 9.40 -8.25 -5.63
N SER A 321 8.61 -9.06 -6.32
CA SER A 321 8.55 -10.51 -6.08
C SER A 321 9.83 -11.20 -6.52
N SER A 322 10.23 -12.23 -5.78
CA SER A 322 11.39 -13.07 -6.11
C SER A 322 11.03 -14.10 -7.20
N PRO A 323 12.02 -14.80 -7.77
CA PRO A 323 11.76 -15.94 -8.65
C PRO A 323 10.86 -17.00 -8.01
N SER A 324 11.10 -17.36 -6.74
CA SER A 324 10.30 -18.35 -6.00
C SER A 324 8.86 -17.90 -5.74
N HIS A 325 8.65 -16.61 -5.48
CA HIS A 325 7.30 -16.04 -5.38
C HIS A 325 6.56 -16.11 -6.71
N PHE A 326 7.21 -15.75 -7.83
CA PHE A 326 6.60 -15.84 -9.15
C PHE A 326 6.36 -17.29 -9.59
N ALA A 327 7.23 -18.23 -9.22
CA ALA A 327 6.96 -19.66 -9.39
C ALA A 327 5.69 -20.10 -8.64
N GLY A 328 5.50 -19.60 -7.40
CA GLY A 328 4.26 -19.79 -6.66
C GLY A 328 3.04 -19.17 -7.34
N ILE A 329 3.14 -17.92 -7.83
CA ILE A 329 2.05 -17.29 -8.60
C ILE A 329 1.72 -18.11 -9.85
N LYS A 330 2.71 -18.59 -10.60
CA LYS A 330 2.51 -19.43 -11.78
C LYS A 330 1.73 -20.72 -11.45
N GLU A 331 1.94 -21.25 -10.25
CA GLU A 331 1.26 -22.45 -9.76
C GLU A 331 -0.19 -22.18 -9.36
N ILE A 332 -0.45 -21.18 -8.53
CA ILE A 332 -1.77 -20.97 -7.89
C ILE A 332 -2.65 -19.90 -8.55
N LEU A 333 -2.06 -19.04 -9.37
CA LEU A 333 -2.72 -17.96 -10.12
C LEU A 333 -2.12 -17.87 -11.54
N PRO A 334 -2.20 -18.93 -12.37
CA PRO A 334 -1.54 -19.00 -13.67
C PRO A 334 -1.94 -17.85 -14.61
N ASP A 335 -3.22 -17.45 -14.63
CA ASP A 335 -3.71 -16.35 -15.46
C ASP A 335 -3.05 -15.02 -15.11
N TYR A 336 -2.72 -14.78 -13.84
CA TYR A 336 -2.02 -13.57 -13.42
C TYR A 336 -0.59 -13.56 -13.96
N TYR A 337 0.07 -14.72 -13.92
CA TYR A 337 1.41 -14.89 -14.45
C TYR A 337 1.43 -14.68 -15.97
N GLU A 338 0.50 -15.33 -16.68
CA GLU A 338 0.39 -15.25 -18.13
C GLU A 338 0.09 -13.82 -18.61
N ASN A 339 -0.80 -13.09 -17.91
CA ASN A 339 -1.07 -11.69 -18.21
C ASN A 339 0.19 -10.81 -18.22
N ILE A 340 1.15 -11.08 -17.33
CA ILE A 340 2.43 -10.36 -17.32
C ILE A 340 3.28 -10.78 -18.51
N VAL A 341 3.42 -12.08 -18.77
CA VAL A 341 4.22 -12.60 -19.90
C VAL A 341 3.73 -12.03 -21.23
N LEU A 342 2.41 -12.05 -21.48
CA LEU A 342 1.82 -11.48 -22.69
C LEU A 342 2.08 -9.97 -22.78
N ALA A 343 1.96 -9.26 -21.67
CA ALA A 343 2.26 -7.84 -21.65
C ALA A 343 3.75 -7.52 -21.86
N GLU A 344 4.69 -8.38 -21.46
CA GLU A 344 6.11 -8.18 -21.82
C GLU A 344 6.33 -8.21 -23.32
N ILE A 345 5.62 -9.10 -24.02
CA ILE A 345 5.64 -9.22 -25.48
C ILE A 345 4.98 -7.98 -26.12
N ASP A 346 3.76 -7.64 -25.70
CA ASP A 346 2.99 -6.51 -26.24
C ASP A 346 3.74 -5.18 -26.10
N LEU A 347 4.40 -4.98 -24.96
CA LEU A 347 5.11 -3.74 -24.65
C LEU A 347 6.53 -3.72 -25.23
N ASN A 348 7.05 -4.86 -25.70
CA ASN A 348 8.47 -5.08 -25.94
C ASN A 348 9.32 -4.58 -24.75
N PHE A 349 8.87 -4.87 -23.54
CA PHE A 349 9.43 -4.35 -22.30
C PHE A 349 9.20 -5.33 -21.14
N THR A 350 10.25 -5.66 -20.41
CA THR A 350 10.20 -6.67 -19.35
C THR A 350 9.82 -6.09 -17.98
N LEU A 351 9.09 -6.87 -17.17
CA LEU A 351 8.75 -6.52 -15.78
C LEU A 351 10.01 -6.51 -14.90
N ASP A 352 10.92 -7.46 -15.15
CA ASP A 352 12.28 -7.41 -14.64
C ASP A 352 13.15 -6.53 -15.53
N ASN A 353 13.99 -5.67 -14.95
CA ASN A 353 14.73 -4.66 -15.72
C ASN A 353 15.75 -5.27 -16.72
N LYS A 354 15.93 -6.60 -16.76
CA LYS A 354 16.96 -7.29 -17.55
C LYS A 354 16.51 -8.59 -18.21
N LEU A 355 15.58 -9.32 -17.60
CA LEU A 355 15.14 -10.63 -18.06
C LEU A 355 13.64 -10.61 -18.32
N SER A 356 13.17 -11.42 -19.27
CA SER A 356 11.73 -11.75 -19.30
C SER A 356 11.32 -12.43 -17.98
N LEU A 357 10.03 -12.41 -17.65
CA LEU A 357 9.53 -13.04 -16.44
C LEU A 357 9.87 -14.54 -16.41
N ASN A 358 9.77 -15.22 -17.55
CA ASN A 358 10.11 -16.64 -17.66
C ASN A 358 11.59 -16.92 -17.39
N GLU A 359 12.49 -16.09 -17.92
CA GLU A 359 13.93 -16.21 -17.64
C GLU A 359 14.26 -15.86 -16.19
N TYR A 360 13.63 -14.81 -15.65
CA TYR A 360 13.80 -14.37 -14.26
C TYR A 360 13.38 -15.46 -13.27
N VAL A 361 12.29 -16.17 -13.56
CA VAL A 361 11.80 -17.29 -12.74
C VAL A 361 12.65 -18.54 -12.92
N GLY A 362 12.97 -18.89 -14.17
CA GLY A 362 13.75 -20.07 -14.49
C GLY A 362 13.22 -21.33 -13.81
N ASN A 363 14.12 -22.05 -13.12
CA ASN A 363 13.82 -23.27 -12.37
C ASN A 363 13.64 -23.02 -10.86
N ALA A 364 13.33 -21.79 -10.45
CA ALA A 364 13.15 -21.49 -9.03
C ALA A 364 12.00 -22.33 -8.44
N PRO A 365 12.18 -22.92 -7.25
CA PRO A 365 11.10 -23.67 -6.61
C PRO A 365 9.98 -22.73 -6.15
N SER A 366 8.75 -23.23 -6.20
CA SER A 366 7.58 -22.54 -5.63
C SER A 366 7.76 -22.31 -4.12
N CYS A 367 7.37 -21.14 -3.63
CA CYS A 367 7.39 -20.85 -2.19
C CYS A 367 6.19 -21.45 -1.43
N VAL A 368 5.19 -21.96 -2.17
CA VAL A 368 3.89 -22.40 -1.67
C VAL A 368 4.06 -23.53 -0.64
N GLN A 369 3.36 -23.42 0.48
CA GLN A 369 3.25 -24.47 1.48
C GLN A 369 2.00 -25.31 1.19
N HIS A 370 2.16 -26.41 0.44
CA HIS A 370 1.05 -27.21 -0.07
C HIS A 370 0.21 -27.87 1.04
N ASN A 371 0.71 -27.97 2.26
CA ASN A 371 -0.09 -28.45 3.39
C ASN A 371 -1.09 -27.41 3.94
N GLN A 372 -0.99 -26.13 3.54
CA GLN A 372 -1.85 -25.03 3.99
C GLN A 372 -3.09 -24.87 3.09
N GLN A 373 -3.85 -25.94 2.88
CA GLN A 373 -4.95 -26.01 1.91
C GLN A 373 -6.01 -24.90 2.12
N LYS A 374 -6.42 -24.65 3.37
CA LYS A 374 -7.36 -23.56 3.69
C LYS A 374 -6.82 -22.19 3.27
N ALA A 375 -5.55 -21.89 3.57
CA ALA A 375 -4.96 -20.61 3.24
C ALA A 375 -4.75 -20.44 1.72
N ILE A 376 -4.42 -21.51 1.00
CA ILE A 376 -4.33 -21.50 -0.47
C ILE A 376 -5.70 -21.20 -1.07
N HIS A 377 -6.74 -21.91 -0.62
CA HIS A 377 -8.13 -21.68 -1.04
C HIS A 377 -8.54 -20.23 -0.83
N GLN A 378 -8.33 -19.69 0.37
CA GLN A 378 -8.62 -18.28 0.69
C GLN A 378 -7.83 -17.31 -0.19
N LEU A 379 -6.55 -17.60 -0.43
CA LEU A 379 -5.65 -16.73 -1.21
C LEU A 379 -6.10 -16.59 -2.66
N VAL A 380 -6.58 -17.68 -3.27
CA VAL A 380 -6.99 -17.75 -4.68
C VAL A 380 -8.44 -17.32 -4.89
N THR A 381 -9.35 -17.71 -3.99
CA THR A 381 -10.80 -17.44 -4.15
C THR A 381 -11.24 -16.13 -3.52
N GLY A 382 -10.51 -15.65 -2.52
CA GLY A 382 -10.94 -14.53 -1.68
C GLY A 382 -12.06 -14.89 -0.69
N GLU A 383 -12.41 -16.16 -0.52
CA GLU A 383 -13.41 -16.62 0.45
C GLU A 383 -12.90 -16.46 1.89
N ILE A 384 -13.02 -15.26 2.45
CA ILE A 384 -12.56 -14.91 3.79
C ILE A 384 -13.73 -14.30 4.57
N THR A 385 -13.95 -14.82 5.77
CA THR A 385 -15.02 -14.38 6.68
C THR A 385 -14.42 -13.73 7.94
N PRO A 386 -15.21 -13.00 8.74
CA PRO A 386 -14.76 -12.49 10.03
C PRO A 386 -14.19 -13.56 10.97
N SER A 387 -14.70 -14.80 10.94
CA SER A 387 -14.15 -15.92 11.73
C SER A 387 -12.74 -16.35 11.32
N ASP A 388 -12.25 -15.91 10.16
CA ASP A 388 -10.89 -16.22 9.69
C ASP A 388 -9.83 -15.20 10.13
N ILE A 389 -10.22 -14.16 10.88
CA ILE A 389 -9.32 -13.08 11.29
C ILE A 389 -8.74 -13.32 12.69
N ILE A 390 -9.48 -13.97 13.59
CA ILE A 390 -9.06 -14.23 14.97
C ILE A 390 -8.94 -15.73 15.19
N LEU A 391 -7.78 -16.15 15.68
CA LEU A 391 -7.49 -17.54 16.01
C LEU A 391 -8.28 -17.95 17.27
N GLU A 392 -8.97 -19.09 17.22
CA GLU A 392 -9.79 -19.57 18.34
C GLU A 392 -8.96 -19.79 19.61
N ASP A 393 -9.49 -19.47 20.80
CA ASP A 393 -8.71 -19.47 22.06
C ASP A 393 -7.96 -20.78 22.36
N LYS A 394 -8.51 -21.92 21.93
CA LYS A 394 -7.92 -23.26 22.11
C LYS A 394 -6.68 -23.50 21.25
N GLU A 395 -6.51 -22.73 20.17
CA GLU A 395 -5.42 -22.91 19.22
C GLU A 395 -4.18 -22.10 19.63
N LYS A 396 -2.99 -22.65 19.37
CA LYS A 396 -1.72 -21.97 19.62
C LYS A 396 -1.37 -21.11 18.42
N TRP A 397 -1.17 -19.81 18.65
CA TRP A 397 -0.66 -18.91 17.61
C TRP A 397 0.83 -19.21 17.33
N THR A 398 1.16 -19.42 16.05
CA THR A 398 2.53 -19.68 15.57
C THR A 398 2.88 -18.70 14.45
N TYR A 399 4.18 -18.41 14.29
CA TYR A 399 4.61 -17.60 13.15
C TYR A 399 4.22 -18.29 11.83
N PRO A 400 3.67 -17.55 10.86
CA PRO A 400 3.35 -18.11 9.56
C PRO A 400 4.63 -18.43 8.78
N ALA A 401 4.55 -19.30 7.77
CA ALA A 401 5.71 -19.71 6.98
C ALA A 401 6.47 -18.52 6.35
N GLY A 402 5.77 -17.43 6.03
CA GLY A 402 6.32 -16.19 5.49
C GLY A 402 7.02 -15.28 6.52
N ALA A 403 6.89 -15.52 7.82
CA ALA A 403 7.57 -14.70 8.83
C ALA A 403 9.10 -14.82 8.68
N PHE A 404 9.82 -13.72 8.87
CA PHE A 404 11.29 -13.67 8.80
C PHE A 404 11.90 -14.10 7.46
N ARG A 405 11.11 -14.23 6.39
CA ARG A 405 11.57 -14.52 5.03
C ARG A 405 12.01 -13.23 4.32
N HIS A 406 13.11 -12.66 4.79
CA HIS A 406 13.70 -11.45 4.23
C HIS A 406 14.62 -11.75 3.04
N GLY A 407 14.76 -10.80 2.11
CA GLY A 407 15.62 -10.92 0.93
C GLY A 407 15.02 -11.74 -0.23
N ILE A 408 13.93 -12.47 0.01
CA ILE A 408 13.13 -13.13 -1.03
C ILE A 408 12.11 -12.12 -1.54
N GLY A 409 12.56 -11.21 -2.40
CA GLY A 409 11.72 -10.21 -3.05
C GLY A 409 11.43 -8.97 -2.18
N GLY A 410 12.02 -7.83 -2.54
CA GLY A 410 11.88 -6.52 -1.90
C GLY A 410 12.80 -5.47 -2.51
N PRO A 411 12.51 -4.16 -2.43
CA PRO A 411 13.52 -3.15 -2.66
C PRO A 411 14.49 -3.17 -1.47
N CYS A 412 15.67 -3.75 -1.65
CA CYS A 412 16.77 -3.63 -0.69
C CYS A 412 17.23 -2.16 -0.56
#